data_AF-A0A8J7DFX2-F1
#
_entry.id   AF-A0A8J7DFX2-F1
#
_cell.length_a   1.000
_cell.length_b   1.000
_cell.length_c   1.000
_cell.angle_alpha   90.00
_cell.angle_beta   90.00
_cell.angle_gamma   90.00
#
_symmetry.space_group_name_H-M   'P 1'
#
loop_
_entity.id
_entity.type
_entity.pdbx_description
1 polymer ?
#
loop_
_entity_poly.entity_id
_entity_poly.type
_entity_poly.pdbx_seq_one_letter_code
_entity_poly.pdbx_strand_id
1 'polypeptide(L)' 'MLICPQCKFENPNTNKFCQKCGTSLTHKICPECSTDVPVNALRCHNCGTECGTVFWAIITQE' A
#
# COMPACT_ATOMS: atom_id res chain seq x y z
N MET A 1 -3.42 11.98 4.46
CA MET A 1 -4.38 11.41 3.49
C MET A 1 -3.61 10.44 2.60
N LEU A 2 -4.24 9.36 2.17
CA LEU A 2 -3.64 8.29 1.37
C LEU A 2 -4.04 8.44 -0.09
N ILE A 3 -3.06 8.53 -0.99
CA ILE A 3 -3.33 8.53 -2.42
C ILE A 3 -3.34 7.09 -2.93
N CYS A 4 -4.44 6.69 -3.58
CA CYS A 4 -4.54 5.37 -4.18
C CYS A 4 -3.51 5.23 -5.32
N PRO A 5 -2.61 4.23 -5.30
CA PRO A 5 -1.58 4.08 -6.32
C PRO A 5 -2.16 3.70 -7.70
N GLN A 6 -3.34 3.07 -7.74
CA GLN A 6 -3.96 2.64 -8.99
C GLN A 6 -4.71 3.77 -9.71
N CYS A 7 -5.48 4.58 -8.98
CA CYS A 7 -6.39 5.57 -9.58
C CYS A 7 -6.13 7.01 -9.15
N LYS A 8 -5.11 7.24 -8.31
CA LYS A 8 -4.71 8.54 -7.76
C LYS A 8 -5.77 9.26 -6.92
N PHE A 9 -6.85 8.56 -6.53
CA PHE A 9 -7.89 9.12 -5.66
C PHE A 9 -7.37 9.28 -4.24
N GLU A 10 -7.72 10.38 -3.60
CA GLU A 10 -7.38 10.69 -2.22
C GLU A 10 -8.35 10.01 -1.25
N ASN A 11 -7.80 9.31 -0.27
CA ASN A 11 -8.55 8.58 0.73
C ASN A 11 -8.13 9.02 2.15
N PRO A 12 -9.02 8.93 3.14
CA PRO A 12 -8.65 9.04 4.54
C PRO A 12 -7.61 7.99 4.94
N ASN A 13 -6.75 8.33 5.91
CA ASN A 13 -5.72 7.39 6.42
C ASN A 13 -6.32 6.14 7.08
N THR A 14 -7.60 6.19 7.46
CA THR A 14 -8.34 5.09 8.09
C THR A 14 -8.88 4.06 7.10
N ASN A 15 -8.91 4.38 5.80
CA ASN A 15 -9.54 3.51 4.80
C ASN A 15 -8.64 2.34 4.41
N LYS A 16 -9.20 1.12 4.45
CA LYS A 16 -8.50 -0.11 4.05
C LYS A 16 -8.47 -0.32 2.54
N PHE A 17 -9.46 0.22 1.84
CA PHE A 17 -9.65 0.11 0.39
C PHE A 17 -9.94 1.49 -0.20
N CYS A 18 -9.54 1.70 -1.45
CA CYS A 18 -9.84 2.92 -2.18
C CYS A 18 -11.36 3.04 -2.42
N GLN A 19 -11.96 4.16 -2.01
CA GLN A 19 -13.40 4.41 -2.19
C GLN A 19 -13.82 4.55 -3.65
N LYS A 20 -12.87 4.81 -4.56
CA LYS A 20 -13.15 4.99 -5.98
C LYS A 20 -12.95 3.73 -6.82
N CYS A 21 -11.94 2.92 -6.53
CA CYS A 21 -11.58 1.76 -7.37
C CYS A 21 -11.48 0.43 -6.63
N GLY A 22 -11.64 0.41 -5.31
CA GLY A 22 -11.63 -0.82 -4.51
C GLY A 22 -10.25 -1.42 -4.22
N THR A 23 -9.17 -0.87 -4.78
CA THR A 23 -7.79 -1.34 -4.52
C THR A 23 -7.47 -1.28 -3.02
N SER A 24 -6.83 -2.32 -2.49
CA SER A 24 -6.34 -2.33 -1.11
C SER A 24 -5.29 -1.22 -0.91
N LEU A 25 -5.46 -0.45 0.16
CA LEU A 25 -4.49 0.57 0.61
C LEU A 25 -3.61 0.05 1.75
N THR A 26 -3.90 -1.14 2.26
CA THR A 26 -3.24 -1.72 3.44
C THR A 26 -2.38 -2.93 3.11
N HIS A 27 -2.62 -3.57 1.96
CA HIS A 27 -1.89 -4.74 1.51
C HIS A 27 -1.48 -4.59 0.04
N LYS A 28 -0.35 -5.21 -0.30
CA LYS A 28 0.25 -5.28 -1.63
C LYS A 28 0.56 -6.73 -1.95
N ILE A 29 0.62 -7.05 -3.22
CA ILE A 29 1.02 -8.39 -3.67
C ILE A 29 2.54 -8.46 -3.71
N CYS A 30 3.11 -9.52 -3.12
CA CYS A 30 4.53 -9.79 -3.23
C CYS A 30 4.89 -10.04 -4.71
N PRO A 31 5.90 -9.34 -5.27
CA PRO A 31 6.23 -9.47 -6.68
C PRO A 31 6.80 -10.85 -7.05
N GLU A 32 7.39 -11.58 -6.09
CA GLU A 32 8.03 -12.87 -6.36
C GLU A 32 7.09 -14.08 -6.16
N CYS A 33 6.29 -14.07 -5.08
CA CYS A 33 5.48 -15.23 -4.71
C CYS A 33 3.97 -14.98 -4.73
N SER A 34 3.54 -13.77 -5.11
CA SER A 34 2.13 -13.36 -5.17
C SER A 34 1.36 -13.43 -3.85
N THR A 35 2.03 -13.64 -2.72
CA THR A 35 1.41 -13.59 -1.39
C THR A 35 0.96 -12.16 -1.07
N ASP A 36 -0.19 -12.02 -0.42
CA ASP A 36 -0.65 -10.76 0.13
C ASP A 36 0.23 -10.34 1.31
N VAL A 37 0.81 -9.14 1.24
CA VAL A 37 1.78 -8.63 2.20
C VAL A 37 1.35 -7.23 2.64
N PRO A 38 1.42 -6.89 3.94
CA PRO A 38 1.12 -5.55 4.41
C PRO A 38 1.95 -4.48 3.67
N VAL A 39 1.36 -3.34 3.33
CA VAL A 39 2.07 -2.28 2.58
C VAL A 39 3.30 -1.75 3.32
N ASN A 40 3.26 -1.76 4.66
CA ASN A 40 4.34 -1.36 5.55
C ASN A 40 5.42 -2.44 5.76
N ALA A 41 5.22 -3.67 5.27
CA ALA A 41 6.22 -4.72 5.40
C ALA A 41 7.35 -4.51 4.36
N LEU A 42 8.59 -4.49 4.87
CA LEU A 42 9.81 -4.39 4.05
C LEU A 42 10.14 -5.71 3.34
N ARG A 43 9.77 -6.84 3.94
CA ARG A 43 10.02 -8.19 3.41
C ARG A 43 8.74 -9.02 3.43
N CYS A 44 8.61 -9.91 2.46
CA CYS A 44 7.54 -10.88 2.42
C CYS A 44 7.70 -11.91 3.54
N HIS A 45 6.63 -12.18 4.27
CA HIS A 45 6.63 -13.19 5.34
C HIS A 45 6.62 -14.63 4.81
N ASN A 46 6.30 -14.84 3.54
CA ASN A 46 6.23 -16.15 2.91
C ASN A 46 7.55 -16.54 2.21
N CYS A 47 8.06 -15.68 1.31
CA CYS A 47 9.27 -16.00 0.54
C CYS A 47 10.54 -15.27 0.97
N GLY A 48 10.45 -14.28 1.87
CA GLY A 48 11.60 -13.50 2.35
C GLY A 48 12.08 -12.39 1.40
N THR A 49 11.55 -12.30 0.17
CA THR A 49 11.89 -11.25 -0.80
C THR A 49 11.60 -9.86 -0.23
N GLU A 50 12.47 -8.90 -0.57
CA GLU A 50 12.26 -7.48 -0.29
C GLU A 50 11.08 -6.92 -1.10
N CYS A 51 10.10 -6.35 -0.41
CA CYS A 51 8.87 -5.79 -1.00
C CYS A 51 8.83 -4.25 -0.92
N GLY A 52 9.96 -3.55 -0.80
CA GLY A 52 10.00 -2.06 -0.79
C GLY A 52 9.22 -1.46 -1.97
N THR A 53 8.58 -0.29 -1.90
CA THR A 53 8.89 0.94 -1.14
C THR A 53 7.61 1.58 -0.59
N VAL A 54 7.79 2.29 0.51
CA VAL A 54 6.82 3.17 1.16
C VAL A 54 6.58 4.43 0.32
N PHE A 55 5.48 4.50 -0.43
CA PHE A 55 4.96 5.79 -0.89
C PHE A 55 4.13 6.43 0.23
N TRP A 56 4.84 6.90 1.25
CA TRP A 56 4.35 7.95 2.12
C TRP A 56 4.44 9.26 1.35
N ALA A 57 3.33 9.74 0.79
CA ALA A 57 3.21 11.18 0.56
C ALA A 57 2.95 11.84 1.93
N ILE A 58 3.99 11.89 2.78
CA ILE A 58 4.06 12.89 3.86
C ILE A 58 4.47 14.19 3.19
N ILE A 59 3.48 14.94 2.70
CA ILE A 59 3.51 16.41 2.63
C ILE A 59 2.05 16.78 2.85
N THR A 60 1.61 17.03 4.08
CA THR A 60 1.66 18.39 4.64
C THR A 60 2.13 18.36 6.10
N GLN A 61 3.27 19.02 6.35
CA GLN A 61 3.47 19.74 7.61
C GLN A 61 2.37 20.82 7.70
N GLU A 62 1.86 21.01 8.92
CA GLU A 62 1.08 22.14 9.48
C GLU A 62 0.49 23.20 8.53
#